data_AF-F2NEZ6-F1
#
_entry.id   AF-F2NEZ6-F1
#
_cell.length_a   1.000
_cell.length_b   1.000
_cell.length_c   1.000
_cell.angle_alpha   90.00
_cell.angle_beta   90.00
_cell.angle_gamma   90.00
#
_symmetry.space_group_name_H-M   'P 1'
#
loop_
_entity.id
_entity.type
_entity.pdbx_description
1 polymer ?
#
loop_
_entity_poly.entity_id
_entity_poly.type
_entity_poly.pdbx_seq_one_letter_code
_entity_poly.pdbx_strand_id
1 'polypeptide(L)'
;MSQFTSPDLDAWQCYLIVALLGLVIAVVRIVRLNDGKELPGRWVYVQTWLLLFVYVFMPLLLFAILDWTGVINDTSLLAAVVVALSYDRILAGGMEGVKAPVFILFWWQSIKNWSNEVSQHLQEREDYREERFKDRLQYQVSRDDEKFVKLKGLALTCNNKIIDQNNLNNNLNNIQIAGYNTITSQELQVREILERILDPKAFKYNLRKYGIIDWYDVRYFWEQPRVKTVFLFLTVIAIIPFLSFPVSSYLQRPEVQDRYYAWRLRKADTTELDLHRAREYFLAVVGEQKEARLSRLAEVMIHPQLSENRREVVMQLLLAQRNTAPGSQTSLADVLIPLLRTQSAMVRTQVHQTLLKLAQDRKVTIKDKDLKTWQPDGKETGLEVEKRLEQWQGVFSPLPQQTPASSGRMTGKKSRR
;
A
#
# COMPACT_ATOMS: atom_id res chain seq x y z
N MET A 1 20.02 -19.75 23.37
CA MET A 1 19.65 -18.33 23.22
C MET A 1 18.30 -18.29 22.52
N SER A 2 17.22 -17.99 23.25
CA SER A 2 15.92 -17.73 22.65
C SER A 2 16.05 -16.47 21.79
N GLN A 3 16.08 -16.63 20.47
CA GLN A 3 15.97 -15.49 19.56
C GLN A 3 14.71 -14.73 19.93
N PHE A 4 14.82 -13.41 20.13
CA PHE A 4 13.66 -12.52 20.22
C PHE A 4 12.96 -12.55 18.86
N THR A 5 12.12 -13.56 18.64
CA THR A 5 11.21 -13.60 17.50
C THR A 5 10.10 -12.60 17.78
N SER A 6 10.10 -11.51 17.02
CA SER A 6 8.94 -10.62 16.92
C SER A 6 7.67 -11.47 16.74
N PRO A 7 6.52 -11.11 17.33
CA PRO A 7 5.28 -11.80 17.03
C PRO A 7 5.04 -11.77 15.52
N ASP A 8 4.92 -12.94 14.91
CA ASP A 8 4.66 -13.09 13.47
C ASP A 8 3.21 -12.71 13.19
N LEU A 9 3.02 -11.48 12.71
CA LEU A 9 1.73 -11.01 12.24
C LEU A 9 1.51 -11.47 10.79
N ASP A 10 0.26 -11.46 10.35
CA ASP A 10 0.01 -11.65 8.93
C ASP A 10 0.60 -10.46 8.16
N ALA A 11 1.13 -10.71 6.95
CA ALA A 11 1.76 -9.67 6.15
C ALA A 11 0.86 -8.43 5.99
N TRP A 12 -0.44 -8.63 5.72
CA TRP A 12 -1.41 -7.54 5.57
C TRP A 12 -1.53 -6.66 6.82
N GLN A 13 -1.34 -7.22 8.02
CA GLN A 13 -1.34 -6.47 9.28
C GLN A 13 -0.07 -5.63 9.39
N CYS A 14 1.09 -6.16 9.00
CA CYS A 14 2.32 -5.38 8.92
C CYS A 14 2.18 -4.20 7.95
N TYR A 15 1.64 -4.42 6.75
CA TYR A 15 1.34 -3.34 5.81
C TYR A 15 0.37 -2.31 6.40
N LEU A 16 -0.67 -2.75 7.12
CA LEU A 16 -1.61 -1.83 7.80
C LEU A 16 -0.89 -0.98 8.86
N ILE A 17 0.00 -1.56 9.65
CA ILE A 17 0.78 -0.84 10.66
C ILE A 17 1.71 0.18 10.01
N VAL A 18 2.41 -0.20 8.94
CA VAL A 18 3.23 0.74 8.16
C VAL A 18 2.38 1.89 7.61
N ALA A 19 1.17 1.59 7.11
CA ALA A 19 0.25 2.62 6.60
C ALA A 19 -0.19 3.58 7.72
N LEU A 20 -0.57 3.06 8.89
CA LEU A 20 -1.03 3.87 10.02
C LEU A 20 0.09 4.75 10.59
N LEU A 21 1.28 4.19 10.79
CA LEU A 21 2.44 4.95 11.25
C LEU A 21 2.89 5.97 10.19
N GLY A 22 2.94 5.56 8.92
CA GLY A 22 3.23 6.43 7.79
C GLY A 22 2.26 7.60 7.69
N LEU A 23 0.97 7.37 7.98
CA LEU A 23 -0.04 8.41 8.04
C LEU A 23 0.17 9.40 9.18
N VAL A 24 0.46 8.91 10.39
CA VAL A 24 0.78 9.80 11.53
C VAL A 24 2.00 10.67 11.21
N ILE A 25 3.06 10.06 10.67
CA ILE A 25 4.28 10.76 10.27
C ILE A 25 3.98 11.79 9.17
N ALA A 26 3.22 11.41 8.14
CA ALA A 26 2.83 12.29 7.04
C ALA A 26 2.06 13.51 7.54
N VAL A 27 1.09 13.31 8.44
CA VAL A 27 0.32 14.40 9.07
C VAL A 27 1.26 15.31 9.87
N VAL A 28 2.12 14.76 10.72
CA VAL A 28 3.07 15.54 11.53
C VAL A 28 4.02 16.33 10.63
N ARG A 29 4.52 15.73 9.54
CA ARG A 29 5.41 16.37 8.58
C ARG A 29 4.72 17.52 7.84
N ILE A 30 3.49 17.31 7.35
CA ILE A 30 2.68 18.35 6.72
C ILE A 30 2.37 19.48 7.69
N VAL A 31 2.13 19.17 8.96
CA VAL A 31 1.94 20.21 10.00
C VAL A 31 3.21 21.02 10.19
N ARG A 32 4.39 20.38 10.17
CA ARG A 32 5.71 21.00 10.39
C ARG A 32 6.36 21.65 9.17
N LEU A 33 5.87 21.39 7.96
CA LEU A 33 6.48 21.78 6.67
C LEU A 33 6.75 23.30 6.49
N ASN A 34 6.19 24.17 7.33
CA ASN A 34 6.33 25.63 7.22
C ASN A 34 7.02 26.27 8.45
N ASP A 35 8.16 25.73 8.87
CA ASP A 35 8.99 26.29 9.96
C ASP A 35 8.22 26.58 11.25
N GLY A 36 7.24 25.73 11.58
CA GLY A 36 6.39 25.92 12.76
C GLY A 36 5.30 26.99 12.63
N LYS A 37 5.21 27.70 11.50
CA LYS A 37 4.06 28.54 11.17
C LYS A 37 2.86 27.63 10.86
N GLU A 38 1.88 27.67 11.75
CA GLU A 38 0.61 27.00 11.49
C GLU A 38 -0.13 27.71 10.35
N LEU A 39 0.01 27.25 9.10
CA LEU A 39 -0.88 27.68 8.01
C LEU A 39 -2.31 27.18 8.29
N PRO A 40 -3.24 28.08 8.63
CA PRO A 40 -4.61 27.71 8.87
C PRO A 40 -5.27 27.44 7.50
N GLY A 41 -5.76 26.23 7.28
CA GLY A 41 -6.52 25.92 6.05
C GLY A 41 -5.73 25.18 4.97
N ARG A 42 -4.50 24.71 5.27
CA ARG A 42 -3.71 23.86 4.36
C ARG A 42 -4.50 22.66 3.79
N TRP A 43 -5.35 22.04 4.59
CA TRP A 43 -6.18 20.90 4.17
C TRP A 43 -7.28 21.24 3.15
N VAL A 44 -7.51 22.52 2.84
CA VAL A 44 -8.43 22.94 1.78
C VAL A 44 -7.79 22.75 0.40
N TYR A 45 -6.45 22.70 0.32
CA TYR A 45 -5.75 22.59 -0.95
C TYR A 45 -5.54 21.13 -1.35
N VAL A 46 -5.88 20.80 -2.60
CA VAL A 46 -5.69 19.46 -3.18
C VAL A 46 -4.21 19.03 -3.10
N GLN A 47 -3.28 19.97 -3.25
CA GLN A 47 -1.85 19.67 -3.18
C GLN A 47 -1.42 19.13 -1.81
N THR A 48 -2.05 19.58 -0.71
CA THR A 48 -1.77 19.06 0.63
C THR A 48 -2.22 17.61 0.77
N TRP A 49 -3.35 17.24 0.16
CA TRP A 49 -3.79 15.84 0.11
C TRP A 49 -2.88 14.97 -0.75
N LEU A 50 -2.35 15.51 -1.85
CA LEU A 50 -1.39 14.82 -2.70
C LEU A 50 -0.07 14.57 -1.94
N LEU A 51 0.43 15.57 -1.20
CA LEU A 51 1.58 15.40 -0.30
C LEU A 51 1.32 14.33 0.77
N LEU A 52 0.14 14.34 1.39
CA LEU A 52 -0.25 13.33 2.37
C LEU A 52 -0.19 11.94 1.75
N PHE A 53 -0.78 11.78 0.56
CA PHE A 53 -0.80 10.51 -0.15
C PHE A 53 0.60 9.99 -0.44
N VAL A 54 1.49 10.85 -0.99
CA VAL A 54 2.89 10.47 -1.29
C VAL A 54 3.61 10.05 -0.01
N TYR A 55 3.48 10.81 1.08
CA TYR A 55 4.14 10.49 2.34
C TYR A 55 3.59 9.23 3.03
N VAL A 56 2.32 8.89 2.82
CA VAL A 56 1.72 7.64 3.31
C VAL A 56 2.18 6.44 2.47
N PHE A 57 2.23 6.59 1.15
CA PHE A 57 2.54 5.49 0.24
C PHE A 57 4.03 5.15 0.16
N MET A 58 4.92 6.12 0.34
CA MET A 58 6.37 5.88 0.30
C MET A 58 6.87 4.84 1.30
N PRO A 59 6.52 4.88 2.61
CA PRO A 59 6.95 3.84 3.55
C PRO A 59 6.35 2.47 3.21
N LEU A 60 5.12 2.43 2.66
CA LEU A 60 4.51 1.18 2.17
C LEU A 60 5.28 0.59 0.99
N LEU A 61 5.64 1.43 0.02
CA LEU A 61 6.41 1.03 -1.14
C LEU A 61 7.81 0.54 -0.72
N LEU A 62 8.45 1.24 0.22
CA LEU A 62 9.76 0.85 0.75
C LEU A 62 9.69 -0.48 1.48
N PHE A 63 8.67 -0.68 2.33
CA PHE A 63 8.41 -1.96 2.99
C PHE A 63 8.17 -3.08 1.97
N ALA A 64 7.34 -2.83 0.94
CA ALA A 64 7.06 -3.79 -0.13
C ALA A 64 8.31 -4.19 -0.92
N ILE A 65 9.20 -3.23 -1.24
CA ILE A 65 10.45 -3.52 -1.95
C ILE A 65 11.40 -4.35 -1.06
N LEU A 66 11.51 -4.01 0.22
CA LEU A 66 12.36 -4.76 1.16
C LEU A 66 11.83 -6.19 1.39
N ASP A 67 10.51 -6.35 1.44
CA ASP A 67 9.87 -7.65 1.51
C ASP A 67 10.10 -8.45 0.22
N TRP A 68 9.88 -7.84 -0.95
CA TRP A 68 10.06 -8.50 -2.23
C TRP A 68 11.50 -8.95 -2.49
N THR A 69 12.48 -8.18 -1.99
CA THR A 69 13.91 -8.50 -2.09
C THR A 69 14.40 -9.49 -1.02
N GLY A 70 13.56 -9.86 -0.06
CA GLY A 70 13.91 -10.78 1.03
C GLY A 70 14.89 -10.18 2.05
N VAL A 71 14.99 -8.85 2.09
CA VAL A 71 15.83 -8.14 3.09
C VAL A 71 15.14 -8.16 4.45
N ILE A 72 13.81 -8.09 4.45
CA ILE A 72 13.00 -8.18 5.67
C ILE A 72 11.94 -9.27 5.50
N ASN A 73 11.59 -9.88 6.62
CA ASN A 73 10.41 -10.72 6.73
C ASN A 73 9.21 -9.81 6.97
N ASP A 74 8.22 -9.88 6.08
CA ASP A 74 6.92 -9.20 6.12
C ASP A 74 6.02 -9.60 7.31
N THR A 75 6.38 -10.63 8.07
CA THR A 75 5.73 -10.98 9.34
C THR A 75 6.33 -10.25 10.55
N SER A 76 7.47 -9.58 10.35
CA SER A 76 8.16 -8.87 11.43
C SER A 76 7.52 -7.51 11.70
N LEU A 77 6.69 -7.46 12.75
CA LEU A 77 6.18 -6.21 13.31
C LEU A 77 7.30 -5.20 13.57
N LEU A 78 8.43 -5.66 14.09
CA LEU A 78 9.59 -4.80 14.34
C LEU A 78 10.12 -4.18 13.05
N ALA A 79 10.22 -4.95 11.96
CA ALA A 79 10.67 -4.42 10.67
C ALA A 79 9.70 -3.35 10.13
N ALA A 80 8.40 -3.59 10.24
CA ALA A 80 7.36 -2.62 9.87
C ALA A 80 7.52 -1.29 10.63
N VAL A 81 7.68 -1.36 11.95
CA VAL A 81 7.89 -0.17 12.80
C VAL A 81 9.20 0.53 12.45
N VAL A 82 10.30 -0.21 12.27
CA VAL A 82 11.61 0.35 11.92
C VAL A 82 11.56 1.05 10.56
N VAL A 83 10.91 0.47 9.56
CA VAL A 83 10.74 1.10 8.23
C VAL A 83 9.95 2.40 8.35
N ALA A 84 8.83 2.38 9.07
CA ALA A 84 8.01 3.58 9.26
C ALA A 84 8.78 4.69 10.01
N LEU A 85 9.50 4.37 11.08
CA LEU A 85 10.28 5.36 11.84
C LEU A 85 11.51 5.86 11.08
N SER A 86 12.19 4.97 10.34
CA SER A 86 13.34 5.34 9.52
C SER A 86 12.93 6.28 8.39
N TYR A 87 11.71 6.13 7.87
CA TYR A 87 11.17 7.01 6.84
C TYR A 87 11.11 8.48 7.27
N ASP A 88 10.74 8.78 8.52
CA ASP A 88 10.76 10.16 9.05
C ASP A 88 12.18 10.74 9.04
N ARG A 89 13.19 9.93 9.40
CA ARG A 89 14.61 10.33 9.36
C ARG A 89 15.10 10.58 7.94
N ILE A 90 14.69 9.76 6.98
CA ILE A 90 15.00 9.94 5.55
C ILE A 90 14.38 11.27 5.05
N LEU A 91 13.11 11.54 5.40
CA LEU A 91 12.45 12.81 5.09
C LEU A 91 13.12 14.03 5.74
N ALA A 92 13.67 13.88 6.94
CA ALA A 92 14.38 14.95 7.64
C ALA A 92 15.74 15.31 7.02
N GLY A 93 16.18 14.63 5.95
CA GLY A 93 17.46 14.88 5.28
C GLY A 93 18.57 13.90 5.66
N GLY A 94 18.27 12.86 6.45
CA GLY A 94 19.24 11.87 6.92
C GLY A 94 19.80 10.91 5.88
N MET A 95 19.68 11.20 4.58
CA MET A 95 20.28 10.39 3.50
C MET A 95 21.75 10.76 3.22
N GLU A 96 22.26 11.82 3.86
CA GLU A 96 23.68 12.19 3.81
C GLU A 96 24.53 11.10 4.48
N GLY A 97 24.94 10.10 3.70
CA GLY A 97 25.78 8.98 4.15
C GLY A 97 25.24 7.58 3.83
N VAL A 98 23.98 7.45 3.41
CA VAL A 98 23.42 6.14 3.00
C VAL A 98 23.81 5.84 1.55
N LYS A 99 24.57 4.76 1.33
CA LYS A 99 24.87 4.24 -0.01
C LYS A 99 23.62 3.60 -0.62
N ALA A 100 22.71 4.41 -1.16
CA ALA A 100 21.58 3.93 -1.94
C ALA A 100 21.96 3.83 -3.44
N PRO A 101 21.35 2.90 -4.20
CA PRO A 101 21.45 2.89 -5.66
C PRO A 101 21.12 4.25 -6.28
N VAL A 102 21.85 4.66 -7.31
CA VAL A 102 21.73 5.98 -7.97
C VAL A 102 20.28 6.29 -8.38
N PHE A 103 19.56 5.29 -8.86
CA PHE A 103 18.15 5.41 -9.23
C PHE A 103 17.23 5.85 -8.06
N ILE A 104 17.46 5.30 -6.85
CA ILE A 104 16.67 5.64 -5.67
C ILE A 104 16.97 7.08 -5.23
N LEU A 105 18.24 7.50 -5.27
CA LEU A 105 18.65 8.86 -4.96
C LEU A 105 18.00 9.87 -5.91
N PHE A 106 17.99 9.59 -7.21
CA PHE A 106 17.35 10.44 -8.22
C PHE A 106 15.85 10.63 -7.94
N TRP A 107 15.11 9.53 -7.78
CA TRP A 107 13.68 9.57 -7.47
C TRP A 107 13.40 10.33 -6.16
N TRP A 108 14.22 10.10 -5.14
CA TRP A 108 14.07 10.76 -3.86
C TRP A 108 14.27 12.28 -3.96
N GLN A 109 15.30 12.71 -4.69
CA GLN A 109 15.56 14.13 -4.94
C GLN A 109 14.40 14.78 -5.71
N SER A 110 13.84 14.10 -6.71
CA SER A 110 12.66 14.60 -7.44
C SER A 110 11.46 14.80 -6.53
N ILE A 111 11.17 13.83 -5.64
CA ILE A 111 10.07 13.93 -4.67
C ILE A 111 10.32 15.05 -3.67
N LYS A 112 11.56 15.19 -3.18
CA LYS A 112 11.94 16.27 -2.25
C LYS A 112 11.75 17.64 -2.89
N ASN A 113 12.22 17.82 -4.13
CA ASN A 113 12.12 19.08 -4.86
C ASN A 113 10.65 19.44 -5.12
N TRP A 114 9.87 18.48 -5.64
CA TRP A 114 8.44 18.65 -5.85
C TRP A 114 7.71 18.97 -4.53
N SER A 115 8.05 18.30 -3.43
CA SER A 115 7.44 18.56 -2.12
C SER A 115 7.74 19.97 -1.62
N ASN A 116 8.97 20.47 -1.83
CA ASN A 116 9.36 21.82 -1.47
C ASN A 116 8.61 22.85 -2.32
N GLU A 117 8.52 22.61 -3.63
CA GLU A 117 7.77 23.44 -4.57
C GLU A 117 6.29 23.52 -4.17
N VAL A 118 5.65 22.40 -3.84
CA VAL A 118 4.27 22.40 -3.34
C VAL A 118 4.15 23.19 -2.04
N SER A 119 5.09 23.05 -1.11
CA SER A 119 5.09 23.80 0.14
C SER A 119 5.16 25.30 -0.11
N GLN A 120 6.05 25.72 -1.00
CA GLN A 120 6.20 27.12 -1.40
C GLN A 120 4.92 27.66 -2.04
N HIS A 121 4.33 26.93 -3.00
CA HIS A 121 3.06 27.33 -3.63
C HIS A 121 1.91 27.42 -2.61
N LEU A 122 1.89 26.57 -1.59
CA LEU A 122 0.90 26.64 -0.52
C LEU A 122 1.10 27.86 0.37
N GLN A 123 2.35 28.23 0.67
CA GLN A 123 2.67 29.46 1.40
C GLN A 123 2.24 30.69 0.59
N GLU A 124 2.66 30.79 -0.67
CA GLU A 124 2.32 31.91 -1.56
C GLU A 124 0.80 32.09 -1.70
N ARG A 125 0.05 30.99 -1.82
CA ARG A 125 -1.42 31.04 -1.88
C ARG A 125 -2.05 31.49 -0.57
N GLU A 126 -1.48 31.10 0.56
CA GLU A 126 -1.98 31.51 1.86
C GLU A 126 -1.68 32.99 2.12
N ASP A 127 -0.47 33.44 1.81
CA ASP A 127 -0.05 34.84 1.89
C ASP A 127 -0.96 35.71 1.00
N TYR A 128 -1.20 35.29 -0.25
CA TYR A 128 -2.13 35.97 -1.15
C TYR A 128 -3.56 36.04 -0.59
N ARG A 129 -4.06 34.96 0.03
CA ARG A 129 -5.39 34.96 0.64
C ARG A 129 -5.46 35.86 1.87
N GLU A 130 -4.41 35.89 2.68
CA GLU A 130 -4.31 36.75 3.84
C GLU A 130 -4.31 38.22 3.41
N GLU A 131 -3.55 38.57 2.39
CA GLU A 131 -3.52 39.91 1.80
C GLU A 131 -4.91 40.30 1.25
N ARG A 132 -5.52 39.43 0.43
CA ARG A 132 -6.89 39.65 -0.08
C ARG A 132 -7.94 39.75 1.03
N PHE A 133 -7.74 39.07 2.15
CA PHE A 133 -8.61 39.20 3.31
C PHE A 133 -8.42 40.57 3.98
N LYS A 134 -7.18 41.01 4.18
CA LYS A 134 -6.87 42.34 4.71
C LYS A 134 -7.44 43.44 3.84
N ASP A 135 -7.31 43.36 2.53
CA ASP A 135 -7.87 44.33 1.58
C ASP A 135 -9.39 44.43 1.69
N ARG A 136 -10.08 43.28 1.72
CA ARG A 136 -11.54 43.24 1.85
C ARG A 136 -12.01 43.76 3.20
N LEU A 137 -11.32 43.37 4.27
CA LEU A 137 -11.61 43.86 5.62
C LEU A 137 -11.40 45.37 5.70
N GLN A 138 -10.30 45.88 5.15
CA GLN A 138 -10.01 47.30 5.09
C GLN A 138 -11.13 48.04 4.35
N TYR A 139 -11.51 47.57 3.17
CA TYR A 139 -12.59 48.15 2.37
C TYR A 139 -13.96 48.11 3.05
N GLN A 140 -14.30 46.99 3.72
CA GLN A 140 -15.58 46.86 4.42
C GLN A 140 -15.64 47.76 5.65
N VAL A 141 -14.55 47.84 6.42
CA VAL A 141 -14.48 48.60 7.66
C VAL A 141 -14.34 50.11 7.39
N SER A 142 -13.61 50.52 6.35
CA SER A 142 -13.48 51.94 6.00
C SER A 142 -14.76 52.57 5.48
N ARG A 143 -15.74 51.76 5.07
CA ARG A 143 -17.04 52.23 4.55
C ARG A 143 -18.19 52.13 5.54
N ASP A 144 -17.96 51.50 6.68
CA ASP A 144 -18.96 51.25 7.71
C ASP A 144 -18.44 51.78 9.05
N ASP A 145 -18.92 52.97 9.43
CA ASP A 145 -18.51 53.67 10.65
C ASP A 145 -18.72 52.82 11.92
N GLU A 146 -19.78 51.99 11.95
CA GLU A 146 -20.08 51.11 13.08
C GLU A 146 -19.01 50.02 13.20
N LYS A 147 -18.65 49.39 12.08
CA LYS A 147 -17.56 48.40 12.03
C LYS A 147 -16.21 49.02 12.36
N PHE A 148 -15.96 50.26 11.93
CA PHE A 148 -14.74 51.00 12.25
C PHE A 148 -14.59 51.23 13.76
N VAL A 149 -15.65 51.72 14.41
CA VAL A 149 -15.66 51.92 15.87
C VAL A 149 -15.44 50.61 16.61
N LYS A 150 -16.09 49.52 16.18
CA LYS A 150 -15.90 48.18 16.76
C LYS A 150 -14.46 47.68 16.58
N LEU A 151 -13.85 47.86 15.41
CA LEU A 151 -12.46 47.48 15.16
C LEU A 151 -11.49 48.28 16.03
N LYS A 152 -11.69 49.60 16.15
CA LYS A 152 -10.89 50.45 17.03
C LYS A 152 -11.01 50.02 18.50
N GLY A 153 -12.23 49.72 18.96
CA GLY A 153 -12.46 49.19 20.31
C GLY A 153 -11.78 47.83 20.55
N LEU A 154 -11.81 46.94 19.55
CA LEU A 154 -11.10 45.66 19.58
C LEU A 154 -9.59 45.88 19.71
N ALA A 155 -9.01 46.76 18.88
CA ALA A 155 -7.59 47.06 18.88
C ALA A 155 -7.11 47.51 20.27
N LEU A 156 -7.87 48.41 20.91
CA LEU A 156 -7.59 48.90 22.25
C LEU A 156 -7.68 47.79 23.31
N THR A 157 -8.61 46.85 23.15
CA THR A 157 -8.83 45.73 24.09
C THR A 157 -7.76 44.64 23.95
N CYS A 158 -7.37 44.31 22.72
CA CYS A 158 -6.38 43.28 22.43
C CYS A 158 -4.94 43.72 22.74
N ASN A 159 -4.63 45.01 22.62
CA ASN A 159 -3.28 45.54 22.77
C ASN A 159 -2.87 45.85 24.22
N ASN A 160 -3.58 45.30 25.21
CA ASN A 160 -3.37 45.54 26.65
C ASN A 160 -2.04 45.02 27.22
N LYS A 161 -1.12 44.46 26.41
CA LYS A 161 0.10 43.83 26.94
C LYS A 161 1.45 44.43 26.55
N ILE A 162 1.72 45.00 25.36
CA ILE A 162 3.13 45.35 25.01
C ILE A 162 3.34 46.64 24.18
N ILE A 163 2.36 47.28 23.52
CA ILE A 163 2.63 48.46 22.65
C ILE A 163 1.63 49.62 22.85
N ASP A 164 2.16 50.75 23.31
CA ASP A 164 1.59 52.08 23.51
C ASP A 164 0.22 52.36 22.85
N GLN A 165 -0.86 52.27 23.64
CA GLN A 165 -2.16 52.86 23.30
C GLN A 165 -2.03 54.34 22.93
N ASN A 166 -1.10 55.05 23.59
CA ASN A 166 -0.78 56.44 23.30
C ASN A 166 -0.18 56.61 21.89
N ASN A 167 0.73 55.73 21.46
CA ASN A 167 1.32 55.79 20.11
C ASN A 167 0.32 55.39 19.03
N LEU A 168 -0.59 54.44 19.31
CA LEU A 168 -1.68 54.13 18.41
C LEU A 168 -2.59 55.35 18.25
N ASN A 169 -3.06 55.94 19.35
CA ASN A 169 -3.92 57.11 19.30
C ASN A 169 -3.22 58.32 18.64
N ASN A 170 -1.94 58.55 18.92
CA ASN A 170 -1.15 59.60 18.28
C ASN A 170 -1.03 59.38 16.77
N ASN A 171 -0.75 58.15 16.32
CA ASN A 171 -0.69 57.84 14.89
C ASN A 171 -2.05 58.01 14.20
N LEU A 172 -3.14 57.55 14.83
CA LEU A 172 -4.49 57.73 14.30
C LEU A 172 -4.87 59.21 14.19
N ASN A 173 -4.52 60.03 15.20
CA ASN A 173 -4.76 61.47 15.20
C ASN A 173 -3.91 62.19 14.14
N ASN A 174 -2.64 61.78 13.96
CA ASN A 174 -1.76 62.34 12.92
C ASN A 174 -2.32 62.10 11.51
N ILE A 175 -2.90 60.92 11.25
CA ILE A 175 -3.57 60.61 9.97
C ILE A 175 -4.81 61.50 9.77
N GLN A 176 -5.53 61.84 10.85
CA GLN A 176 -6.70 62.72 10.78
C GLN A 176 -6.32 64.19 10.55
N ILE A 177 -5.20 64.65 11.12
CA ILE A 177 -4.70 66.04 11.00
C ILE A 177 -4.07 66.29 9.62
N ALA A 178 -3.61 65.25 8.92
CA ALA A 178 -2.95 65.35 7.62
C ALA A 178 -3.84 65.83 6.44
N GLY A 179 -5.11 66.19 6.70
CA GLY A 179 -5.97 66.86 5.72
C GLY A 179 -6.49 65.97 4.59
N TYR A 180 -6.41 64.65 4.73
CA TYR A 180 -7.02 63.70 3.79
C TYR A 180 -8.56 63.78 3.83
N ASN A 181 -9.21 63.30 2.77
CA ASN A 181 -10.66 63.09 2.81
C ASN A 181 -11.01 62.04 3.90
N THR A 182 -12.26 62.04 4.37
CA THR A 182 -12.72 61.18 5.47
C THR A 182 -12.54 59.68 5.19
N ILE A 183 -12.70 59.26 3.93
CA ILE A 183 -12.59 57.86 3.53
C ILE A 183 -11.12 57.39 3.50
N THR A 184 -10.22 58.16 2.88
CA THR A 184 -8.78 57.82 2.81
C THR A 184 -8.14 57.87 4.20
N SER A 185 -8.55 58.81 5.06
CA SER A 185 -8.07 58.82 6.46
C SER A 185 -8.53 57.59 7.24
N GLN A 186 -9.80 57.16 7.09
CA GLN A 186 -10.29 55.92 7.70
C GLN A 186 -9.57 54.68 7.14
N GLU A 187 -9.31 54.59 5.83
CA GLU A 187 -8.56 53.48 5.23
C GLU A 187 -7.14 53.36 5.81
N LEU A 188 -6.43 54.47 5.94
CA LEU A 188 -5.08 54.51 6.54
C LEU A 188 -5.11 54.13 8.03
N GLN A 189 -6.13 54.60 8.76
CA GLN A 189 -6.33 54.24 10.17
C GLN A 189 -6.63 52.75 10.36
N VAL A 190 -7.48 52.17 9.50
CA VAL A 190 -7.77 50.72 9.53
C VAL A 190 -6.49 49.93 9.23
N ARG A 191 -5.73 50.32 8.22
CA ARG A 191 -4.47 49.65 7.87
C ARG A 191 -3.48 49.62 9.03
N GLU A 192 -3.25 50.77 9.68
CA GLU A 192 -2.38 50.87 10.86
C GLU A 192 -2.86 49.98 12.02
N ILE A 193 -4.17 49.90 12.23
CA ILE A 193 -4.76 49.01 13.25
C ILE A 193 -4.53 47.54 12.89
N LEU A 194 -4.77 47.15 11.64
CA LEU A 194 -4.58 45.77 11.17
C LEU A 194 -3.12 45.31 11.25
N GLU A 195 -2.18 46.19 10.92
CA GLU A 195 -0.73 45.90 11.00
C GLU A 195 -0.24 45.74 12.44
N ARG A 196 -0.97 46.26 13.45
CA ARG A 196 -0.58 46.17 14.87
C ARG A 196 -1.23 45.04 15.65
N ILE A 197 -2.37 44.49 15.21
CA ILE A 197 -3.04 43.36 15.88
C ILE A 197 -2.38 42.01 15.49
N LEU A 198 -1.05 41.98 15.46
CA LEU A 198 -0.14 40.96 14.89
C LEU A 198 -0.23 39.52 15.44
N ASP A 199 -1.28 39.13 16.18
CA ASP A 199 -1.56 37.70 16.42
C ASP A 199 -2.61 37.20 15.42
N PRO A 200 -2.20 36.57 14.30
CA PRO A 200 -3.12 36.17 13.23
C PRO A 200 -4.16 35.17 13.72
N LYS A 201 -3.87 34.39 14.77
CA LYS A 201 -4.71 33.27 15.21
C LYS A 201 -5.91 33.74 16.01
N ALA A 202 -5.71 34.66 16.96
CA ALA A 202 -6.80 35.21 17.77
C ALA A 202 -7.56 36.33 17.05
N PHE A 203 -6.87 37.06 16.16
CA PHE A 203 -7.40 38.23 15.48
C PHE A 203 -8.69 37.95 14.70
N LYS A 204 -8.69 36.92 13.86
CA LYS A 204 -9.83 36.57 12.99
C LYS A 204 -11.06 36.10 13.78
N TYR A 205 -10.86 35.33 14.86
CA TYR A 205 -11.93 34.92 15.78
C TYR A 205 -12.54 36.12 16.50
N ASN A 206 -11.69 37.05 16.95
CA ASN A 206 -12.12 38.26 17.63
C ASN A 206 -12.91 39.18 16.69
N LEU A 207 -12.46 39.40 15.45
CA LEU A 207 -13.25 40.16 14.45
C LEU A 207 -14.69 39.65 14.32
N ARG A 208 -14.85 38.32 14.30
CA ARG A 208 -16.18 37.68 14.27
C ARG A 208 -16.95 37.90 15.57
N LYS A 209 -16.33 37.65 16.73
CA LYS A 209 -17.00 37.77 18.03
C LYS A 209 -17.62 39.15 18.24
N TYR A 210 -16.96 40.20 17.72
CA TYR A 210 -17.43 41.58 17.81
C TYR A 210 -18.30 42.02 16.62
N GLY A 211 -18.65 41.11 15.70
CA GLY A 211 -19.54 41.40 14.57
C GLY A 211 -18.95 42.34 13.52
N ILE A 212 -17.61 42.41 13.41
CA ILE A 212 -16.92 43.22 12.39
C ILE A 212 -16.99 42.51 11.02
N ILE A 213 -16.96 41.18 11.02
CA ILE A 213 -17.09 40.33 9.83
C ILE A 213 -18.31 39.41 9.94
N ASP A 214 -18.98 39.16 8.81
CA ASP A 214 -20.17 38.32 8.72
C ASP A 214 -19.85 36.82 8.68
N TRP A 215 -20.84 35.98 9.04
CA TRP A 215 -20.71 34.52 8.98
C TRP A 215 -20.50 33.98 7.54
N TYR A 216 -20.93 34.70 6.51
CA TYR A 216 -20.74 34.25 5.12
C TYR A 216 -19.30 34.48 4.63
N ASP A 217 -18.59 35.47 5.18
CA ASP A 217 -17.14 35.62 4.99
C ASP A 217 -16.35 34.53 5.78
N VAL A 218 -17.07 33.73 6.58
CA VAL A 218 -16.57 32.61 7.40
C VAL A 218 -16.73 31.28 6.65
N ARG A 219 -16.09 31.14 5.48
CA ARG A 219 -15.49 29.83 5.10
C ARG A 219 -14.56 29.28 6.21
N TYR A 220 -14.21 30.13 7.18
CA TYR A 220 -13.58 29.93 8.48
C TYR A 220 -14.15 28.88 9.44
N PHE A 221 -15.36 28.32 9.24
CA PHE A 221 -15.79 27.21 10.10
C PHE A 221 -14.84 26.02 9.96
N TRP A 222 -14.27 25.86 8.75
CA TRP A 222 -13.19 24.92 8.44
C TRP A 222 -11.83 25.31 9.03
N GLU A 223 -11.67 26.52 9.57
CA GLU A 223 -10.39 26.99 10.10
C GLU A 223 -10.16 26.71 11.58
N GLN A 224 -11.21 26.41 12.35
CA GLN A 224 -11.04 26.08 13.77
C GLN A 224 -10.23 24.79 13.94
N PRO A 225 -9.20 24.78 14.82
CA PRO A 225 -8.34 23.61 15.01
C PRO A 225 -9.15 22.37 15.38
N ARG A 226 -10.19 22.50 16.23
CA ARG A 226 -11.07 21.39 16.62
C ARG A 226 -11.84 20.80 15.42
N VAL A 227 -12.42 21.64 14.57
CA VAL A 227 -13.17 21.19 13.39
C VAL A 227 -12.23 20.52 12.38
N LYS A 228 -11.01 21.05 12.21
CA LYS A 228 -9.96 20.45 11.36
C LYS A 228 -9.50 19.09 11.88
N THR A 229 -9.22 18.97 13.18
CA THR A 229 -8.77 17.70 13.76
C THR A 229 -9.88 16.66 13.68
N VAL A 230 -11.13 17.05 13.96
CA VAL A 230 -12.29 16.16 13.81
C VAL A 230 -12.49 15.76 12.36
N PHE A 231 -12.41 16.68 11.41
CA PHE A 231 -12.59 16.36 9.99
C PHE A 231 -11.44 15.53 9.42
N LEU A 232 -10.19 15.82 9.79
CA LEU A 232 -9.03 14.99 9.43
C LEU A 232 -9.21 13.59 9.99
N PHE A 233 -9.59 13.47 11.27
CA PHE A 233 -9.83 12.18 11.91
C PHE A 233 -10.96 11.41 11.25
N LEU A 234 -12.09 12.07 10.95
CA LEU A 234 -13.21 11.46 10.22
C LEU A 234 -12.81 11.06 8.80
N THR A 235 -12.05 11.90 8.10
CA THR A 235 -11.57 11.60 6.74
C THR A 235 -10.61 10.41 6.75
N VAL A 236 -9.68 10.35 7.70
CA VAL A 236 -8.78 9.20 7.89
C VAL A 236 -9.58 7.94 8.22
N ILE A 237 -10.53 8.02 9.16
CA ILE A 237 -11.40 6.91 9.54
C ILE A 237 -12.29 6.46 8.38
N ALA A 238 -12.69 7.35 7.48
CA ALA A 238 -13.50 6.99 6.31
C ALA A 238 -12.62 6.40 5.19
N ILE A 239 -11.41 6.93 4.98
CA ILE A 239 -10.47 6.46 3.95
C ILE A 239 -9.98 5.05 4.26
N ILE A 240 -9.69 4.72 5.52
CA ILE A 240 -9.21 3.38 5.91
C ILE A 240 -10.14 2.26 5.43
N PRO A 241 -11.45 2.21 5.78
CA PRO A 241 -12.38 1.22 5.31
C PRO A 241 -12.65 1.36 3.80
N PHE A 242 -12.67 2.58 3.26
CA PHE A 242 -12.88 2.78 1.82
C PHE A 242 -11.74 2.20 0.96
N LEU A 243 -10.50 2.24 1.43
CA LEU A 243 -9.35 1.63 0.76
C LEU A 243 -9.17 0.16 1.16
N SER A 244 -9.43 -0.21 2.42
CA SER A 244 -9.21 -1.57 2.90
C SER A 244 -10.25 -2.54 2.37
N PHE A 245 -11.51 -2.11 2.16
CA PHE A 245 -12.56 -2.97 1.63
C PHE A 245 -12.27 -3.50 0.21
N PRO A 246 -12.00 -2.65 -0.81
CA PRO A 246 -11.69 -3.14 -2.15
C PRO A 246 -10.39 -3.96 -2.16
N VAL A 247 -9.37 -3.53 -1.43
CA VAL A 247 -8.10 -4.28 -1.32
C VAL A 247 -8.33 -5.64 -0.67
N SER A 248 -9.04 -5.70 0.45
CA SER A 248 -9.37 -6.97 1.12
C SER A 248 -10.20 -7.87 0.21
N SER A 249 -11.21 -7.33 -0.46
CA SER A 249 -12.04 -8.11 -1.40
C SER A 249 -11.23 -8.64 -2.59
N TYR A 250 -10.25 -7.87 -3.07
CA TYR A 250 -9.33 -8.27 -4.13
C TYR A 250 -8.35 -9.35 -3.64
N LEU A 251 -7.78 -9.17 -2.45
CA LEU A 251 -6.88 -10.13 -1.82
C LEU A 251 -7.57 -11.44 -1.42
N GLN A 252 -8.89 -11.44 -1.24
CA GLN A 252 -9.68 -12.64 -0.98
C GLN A 252 -10.00 -13.45 -2.25
N ARG A 253 -9.69 -12.93 -3.44
CA ARG A 253 -9.89 -13.69 -4.68
C ARG A 253 -8.97 -14.92 -4.69
N PRO A 254 -9.50 -16.13 -4.95
CA PRO A 254 -8.71 -17.37 -4.93
C PRO A 254 -7.45 -17.29 -5.80
N GLU A 255 -7.54 -16.65 -6.97
CA GLU A 255 -6.41 -16.49 -7.87
C GLU A 255 -5.26 -15.66 -7.28
N VAL A 256 -5.59 -14.62 -6.51
CA VAL A 256 -4.63 -13.73 -5.86
C VAL A 256 -4.01 -14.44 -4.66
N GLN A 257 -4.81 -15.12 -3.85
CA GLN A 257 -4.33 -15.93 -2.72
C GLN A 257 -3.41 -17.06 -3.18
N ASP A 258 -3.79 -17.78 -4.24
CA ASP A 258 -2.97 -18.83 -4.84
C ASP A 258 -1.61 -18.27 -5.32
N ARG A 259 -1.58 -17.08 -5.94
CA ARG A 259 -0.32 -16.43 -6.35
C ARG A 259 0.51 -16.01 -5.14
N TYR A 260 -0.14 -15.43 -4.14
CA TYR A 260 0.49 -14.99 -2.91
C TYR A 260 1.15 -16.17 -2.19
N TYR A 261 0.41 -17.23 -1.87
CA TYR A 261 0.95 -18.38 -1.15
C TYR A 261 1.97 -19.18 -1.99
N ALA A 262 1.82 -19.27 -3.32
CA ALA A 262 2.86 -19.85 -4.17
C ALA A 262 4.16 -19.03 -4.13
N TRP A 263 4.07 -17.70 -4.16
CA TRP A 263 5.22 -16.82 -3.97
C TRP A 263 5.89 -17.01 -2.60
N ARG A 264 5.10 -17.17 -1.52
CA ARG A 264 5.63 -17.48 -0.18
C ARG A 264 6.41 -18.80 -0.16
N LEU A 265 5.88 -19.86 -0.77
CA LEU A 265 6.58 -21.14 -0.86
C LEU A 265 7.94 -20.98 -1.58
N ARG A 266 8.00 -20.11 -2.61
CA ARG A 266 9.20 -19.85 -3.42
C ARG A 266 10.26 -19.00 -2.71
N LYS A 267 9.86 -18.07 -1.83
CA LYS A 267 10.74 -17.03 -1.25
C LYS A 267 11.70 -17.62 -0.20
N ALA A 268 13.01 -17.66 -0.47
CA ALA A 268 14.02 -18.40 0.30
C ALA A 268 14.07 -18.12 1.82
N ASP A 269 13.70 -16.91 2.24
CA ASP A 269 13.73 -16.38 3.62
C ASP A 269 12.40 -16.49 4.37
N THR A 270 11.37 -17.09 3.76
CA THR A 270 10.05 -17.30 4.40
C THR A 270 10.15 -18.06 5.74
N THR A 271 9.42 -17.59 6.74
CA THR A 271 9.40 -18.19 8.10
C THR A 271 8.71 -19.57 8.09
N GLU A 272 8.96 -20.38 9.12
CA GLU A 272 8.26 -21.67 9.28
C GLU A 272 6.75 -21.49 9.43
N LEU A 273 6.30 -20.42 10.11
CA LEU A 273 4.89 -20.13 10.28
C LEU A 273 4.20 -19.80 8.95
N ASP A 274 4.86 -19.01 8.10
CA ASP A 274 4.35 -18.72 6.75
C ASP A 274 4.30 -19.96 5.86
N LEU A 275 5.32 -20.82 5.97
CA LEU A 275 5.34 -22.11 5.28
C LEU A 275 4.15 -22.98 5.73
N HIS A 276 3.87 -22.99 7.03
CA HIS A 276 2.71 -23.67 7.60
C HIS A 276 1.39 -23.09 7.07
N ARG A 277 1.21 -21.76 7.09
CA ARG A 277 0.02 -21.09 6.56
C ARG A 277 -0.20 -21.38 5.06
N ALA A 278 0.87 -21.31 4.26
CA ALA A 278 0.80 -21.65 2.85
C ALA A 278 0.39 -23.11 2.64
N ARG A 279 0.93 -24.03 3.46
CA ARG A 279 0.55 -25.44 3.44
C ARG A 279 -0.92 -25.64 3.78
N GLU A 280 -1.39 -25.08 4.89
CA GLU A 280 -2.79 -25.17 5.30
C GLU A 280 -3.74 -24.60 4.25
N TYR A 281 -3.39 -23.45 3.65
CA TYR A 281 -4.16 -22.87 2.56
C TYR A 281 -4.28 -23.84 1.38
N PHE A 282 -3.17 -24.36 0.86
CA PHE A 282 -3.22 -25.31 -0.25
C PHE A 282 -3.88 -26.64 0.11
N LEU A 283 -3.93 -27.04 1.38
CA LEU A 283 -4.67 -28.23 1.83
C LEU A 283 -6.18 -27.95 1.98
N ALA A 284 -6.57 -26.76 2.42
CA ALA A 284 -7.96 -26.39 2.66
C ALA A 284 -8.73 -26.16 1.35
N VAL A 285 -8.10 -25.58 0.32
CA VAL A 285 -8.79 -25.23 -0.92
C VAL A 285 -8.78 -26.42 -1.91
N VAL A 286 -9.67 -27.38 -1.66
CA VAL A 286 -9.93 -28.55 -2.51
C VAL A 286 -11.17 -28.30 -3.39
N GLY A 287 -11.07 -28.48 -4.71
CA GLY A 287 -12.27 -28.65 -5.55
C GLY A 287 -12.26 -27.94 -6.90
N GLU A 288 -12.29 -26.60 -6.94
CA GLU A 288 -12.77 -25.89 -8.15
C GLU A 288 -11.70 -25.31 -9.09
N GLN A 289 -10.44 -25.17 -8.68
CA GLN A 289 -9.35 -24.63 -9.53
C GLN A 289 -8.09 -25.51 -9.49
N LYS A 290 -8.29 -26.82 -9.57
CA LYS A 290 -7.23 -27.81 -9.28
C LYS A 290 -6.04 -27.74 -10.24
N GLU A 291 -6.29 -27.68 -11.54
CA GLU A 291 -5.22 -27.70 -12.55
C GLU A 291 -4.33 -26.45 -12.46
N ALA A 292 -4.93 -25.26 -12.38
CA ALA A 292 -4.20 -24.01 -12.24
C ALA A 292 -3.31 -24.00 -10.98
N ARG A 293 -3.78 -24.61 -9.88
CA ARG A 293 -3.00 -24.72 -8.64
C ARG A 293 -1.87 -25.74 -8.74
N LEU A 294 -2.13 -26.91 -9.32
CA LEU A 294 -1.09 -27.92 -9.53
C LEU A 294 0.04 -27.35 -10.40
N SER A 295 -0.31 -26.66 -11.50
CA SER A 295 0.68 -25.98 -12.35
C SER A 295 1.50 -24.94 -11.57
N ARG A 296 0.87 -24.12 -10.72
CA ARG A 296 1.60 -23.15 -9.89
C ARG A 296 2.52 -23.80 -8.86
N LEU A 297 2.09 -24.86 -8.19
CA LEU A 297 2.95 -25.61 -7.26
C LEU A 297 4.12 -26.28 -8.00
N ALA A 298 3.89 -26.78 -9.21
CA ALA A 298 4.93 -27.31 -10.08
C ALA A 298 5.94 -26.21 -10.49
N GLU A 299 5.48 -25.02 -10.86
CA GLU A 299 6.35 -23.86 -11.14
C GLU A 299 7.24 -23.50 -9.94
N VAL A 300 6.70 -23.54 -8.72
CA VAL A 300 7.49 -23.30 -7.50
C VAL A 300 8.61 -24.34 -7.35
N MET A 301 8.33 -25.62 -7.64
CA MET A 301 9.28 -26.71 -7.50
C MET A 301 10.49 -26.60 -8.45
N ILE A 302 10.31 -26.00 -9.64
CA ILE A 302 11.37 -25.79 -10.63
C ILE A 302 12.35 -24.68 -10.19
N HIS A 303 11.98 -23.85 -9.20
CA HIS A 303 12.80 -22.70 -8.83
C HIS A 303 14.21 -23.12 -8.34
N PRO A 304 15.29 -22.59 -8.93
CA PRO A 304 16.65 -23.09 -8.69
C PRO A 304 17.12 -22.86 -7.26
N GLN A 305 16.67 -21.76 -6.64
CA GLN A 305 17.05 -21.36 -5.27
C GLN A 305 16.19 -21.99 -4.17
N LEU A 306 15.28 -22.91 -4.52
CA LEU A 306 14.42 -23.54 -3.53
C LEU A 306 15.22 -24.54 -2.67
N SER A 307 15.22 -24.36 -1.35
CA SER A 307 15.85 -25.30 -0.41
C SER A 307 15.21 -26.69 -0.46
N GLU A 308 15.95 -27.71 -0.08
CA GLU A 308 15.49 -29.11 -0.08
C GLU A 308 14.20 -29.33 0.75
N ASN A 309 14.15 -28.87 1.99
CA ASN A 309 12.96 -28.99 2.85
C ASN A 309 11.70 -28.39 2.19
N ARG A 310 11.85 -27.29 1.44
CA ARG A 310 10.72 -26.64 0.75
C ARG A 310 10.28 -27.43 -0.47
N ARG A 311 11.21 -27.99 -1.24
CA ARG A 311 10.88 -28.89 -2.36
C ARG A 311 10.07 -30.08 -1.85
N GLU A 312 10.45 -30.63 -0.71
CA GLU A 312 9.69 -31.70 -0.06
C GLU A 312 8.28 -31.24 0.32
N VAL A 313 8.13 -30.09 0.98
CA VAL A 313 6.79 -29.55 1.33
C VAL A 313 5.91 -29.34 0.10
N VAL A 314 6.46 -28.77 -0.98
CA VAL A 314 5.72 -28.58 -2.25
C VAL A 314 5.33 -29.93 -2.86
N MET A 315 6.23 -30.93 -2.82
CA MET A 315 5.92 -32.29 -3.28
C MET A 315 4.82 -32.95 -2.45
N GLN A 316 4.89 -32.82 -1.13
CA GLN A 316 3.84 -33.30 -0.22
C GLN A 316 2.49 -32.64 -0.51
N LEU A 317 2.48 -31.34 -0.86
CA LEU A 317 1.26 -30.63 -1.25
C LEU A 317 0.67 -31.14 -2.58
N LEU A 318 1.51 -31.34 -3.60
CA LEU A 318 1.09 -31.95 -4.88
C LEU A 318 0.50 -33.35 -4.66
N LEU A 319 1.13 -34.15 -3.78
CA LEU A 319 0.66 -35.48 -3.41
C LEU A 319 -0.61 -35.45 -2.55
N ALA A 320 -0.78 -34.51 -1.63
CA ALA A 320 -1.98 -34.40 -0.82
C ALA A 320 -3.21 -34.08 -1.68
N GLN A 321 -3.03 -33.22 -2.69
CA GLN A 321 -4.04 -32.92 -3.69
C GLN A 321 -4.47 -34.13 -4.53
N ARG A 322 -3.67 -35.20 -4.57
CA ARG A 322 -4.04 -36.46 -5.25
C ARG A 322 -5.24 -37.15 -4.60
N ASN A 323 -5.28 -37.18 -3.27
CA ASN A 323 -6.23 -38.02 -2.51
C ASN A 323 -7.64 -37.46 -2.49
N THR A 324 -7.82 -36.21 -2.90
CA THR A 324 -9.05 -35.46 -2.72
C THR A 324 -10.00 -35.48 -3.92
N ALA A 325 -9.61 -36.02 -5.09
CA ALA A 325 -10.56 -36.17 -6.22
C ALA A 325 -10.25 -37.39 -7.12
N PRO A 326 -11.20 -38.31 -7.34
CA PRO A 326 -10.97 -39.52 -8.14
C PRO A 326 -10.63 -39.27 -9.64
N GLY A 327 -10.91 -38.08 -10.18
CA GLY A 327 -10.51 -37.68 -11.55
C GLY A 327 -9.13 -37.02 -11.68
N SER A 328 -8.46 -36.67 -10.57
CA SER A 328 -7.27 -35.81 -10.63
C SER A 328 -5.95 -36.52 -10.85
N GLN A 329 -5.95 -37.85 -10.88
CA GLN A 329 -4.71 -38.58 -11.02
C GLN A 329 -4.07 -38.34 -12.40
N THR A 330 -4.86 -38.04 -13.45
CA THR A 330 -4.33 -37.90 -14.83
C THR A 330 -3.68 -36.53 -14.96
N SER A 331 -4.41 -35.50 -14.51
CA SER A 331 -3.91 -34.14 -14.32
C SER A 331 -2.61 -34.05 -13.50
N LEU A 332 -2.45 -34.87 -12.44
CA LEU A 332 -1.21 -34.84 -11.65
C LEU A 332 -0.01 -35.42 -12.41
N ALA A 333 -0.18 -36.52 -13.14
CA ALA A 333 0.91 -37.07 -13.96
C ALA A 333 1.32 -36.08 -15.06
N ASP A 334 0.34 -35.43 -15.71
CA ASP A 334 0.56 -34.43 -16.75
C ASP A 334 1.34 -33.20 -16.24
N VAL A 335 1.19 -32.85 -14.96
CA VAL A 335 1.95 -31.78 -14.30
C VAL A 335 3.33 -32.25 -13.84
N LEU A 336 3.46 -33.47 -13.34
CA LEU A 336 4.72 -34.01 -12.82
C LEU A 336 5.72 -34.39 -13.91
N ILE A 337 5.27 -34.93 -15.05
CA ILE A 337 6.18 -35.38 -16.12
C ILE A 337 7.05 -34.22 -16.65
N PRO A 338 6.51 -33.02 -16.95
CA PRO A 338 7.33 -31.86 -17.32
C PRO A 338 8.36 -31.46 -16.26
N LEU A 339 8.10 -31.73 -14.97
CA LEU A 339 9.07 -31.49 -13.89
C LEU A 339 10.30 -32.39 -13.99
N LEU A 340 10.30 -33.46 -14.77
CA LEU A 340 11.54 -34.22 -15.01
C LEU A 340 12.59 -33.42 -15.77
N ARG A 341 12.23 -32.30 -16.42
CA ARG A 341 13.18 -31.40 -17.09
C ARG A 341 14.00 -30.52 -16.13
N THR A 342 13.71 -30.50 -14.81
CA THR A 342 14.51 -29.65 -13.92
C THR A 342 15.96 -30.15 -13.84
N GLN A 343 16.89 -29.20 -13.69
CA GLN A 343 18.30 -29.49 -13.51
C GLN A 343 18.59 -30.22 -12.18
N SER A 344 17.71 -30.09 -11.18
CA SER A 344 17.88 -30.74 -9.88
C SER A 344 17.64 -32.25 -9.98
N ALA A 345 18.71 -33.03 -9.82
CA ALA A 345 18.66 -34.50 -9.76
C ALA A 345 17.73 -35.02 -8.65
N MET A 346 17.73 -34.34 -7.50
CA MET A 346 16.87 -34.65 -6.37
C MET A 346 15.38 -34.47 -6.71
N VAL A 347 15.01 -33.35 -7.34
CA VAL A 347 13.61 -33.13 -7.79
C VAL A 347 13.22 -34.21 -8.79
N ARG A 348 14.08 -34.50 -9.77
CA ARG A 348 13.85 -35.58 -10.74
C ARG A 348 13.62 -36.92 -10.04
N THR A 349 14.43 -37.25 -9.02
CA THR A 349 14.29 -38.49 -8.26
C THR A 349 12.96 -38.56 -7.50
N GLN A 350 12.57 -37.49 -6.81
CA GLN A 350 11.31 -37.42 -6.08
C GLN A 350 10.10 -37.50 -7.03
N VAL A 351 10.16 -36.80 -8.17
CA VAL A 351 9.14 -36.86 -9.22
C VAL A 351 9.06 -38.29 -9.79
N HIS A 352 10.19 -38.91 -10.10
CA HIS A 352 10.27 -40.27 -10.63
C HIS A 352 9.65 -41.30 -9.66
N GLN A 353 10.04 -41.28 -8.38
CA GLN A 353 9.46 -42.13 -7.34
C GLN A 353 7.96 -41.91 -7.19
N THR A 354 7.51 -40.67 -7.31
CA THR A 354 6.09 -40.31 -7.26
C THR A 354 5.33 -40.88 -8.47
N LEU A 355 5.89 -40.77 -9.68
CA LEU A 355 5.30 -41.35 -10.89
C LEU A 355 5.24 -42.88 -10.82
N LEU A 356 6.25 -43.54 -10.27
CA LEU A 356 6.23 -44.99 -10.01
C LEU A 356 5.08 -45.38 -9.07
N LYS A 357 4.92 -44.64 -7.97
CA LYS A 357 3.82 -44.86 -7.01
C LYS A 357 2.46 -44.63 -7.67
N LEU A 358 2.32 -43.56 -8.47
CA LEU A 358 1.11 -43.27 -9.24
C LEU A 358 0.76 -44.38 -10.23
N ALA A 359 1.74 -44.91 -10.95
CA ALA A 359 1.54 -46.03 -11.88
C ALA A 359 1.11 -47.31 -11.15
N GLN A 360 1.75 -47.62 -10.01
CA GLN A 360 1.39 -48.76 -9.16
C GLN A 360 -0.05 -48.64 -8.65
N ASP A 361 -0.43 -47.47 -8.15
CA ASP A 361 -1.76 -47.24 -7.59
C ASP A 361 -2.87 -47.31 -8.65
N ARG A 362 -2.54 -47.00 -9.91
CA ARG A 362 -3.43 -47.19 -11.07
C ARG A 362 -3.40 -48.61 -11.65
N LYS A 363 -2.54 -49.48 -11.13
CA LYS A 363 -2.28 -50.81 -11.70
C LYS A 363 -1.86 -50.76 -13.17
N VAL A 364 -1.14 -49.70 -13.59
CA VAL A 364 -0.60 -49.57 -14.94
C VAL A 364 0.72 -50.34 -15.02
N THR A 365 0.81 -51.29 -15.94
CA THR A 365 2.04 -52.07 -16.15
C THR A 365 3.08 -51.26 -16.90
N ILE A 366 4.17 -50.90 -16.22
CA ILE A 366 5.35 -50.30 -16.84
C ILE A 366 6.12 -51.41 -17.58
N LYS A 367 6.08 -51.40 -18.91
CA LYS A 367 6.74 -52.41 -19.76
C LYS A 367 8.27 -52.26 -19.80
N ASP A 368 8.75 -51.04 -19.68
CA ASP A 368 10.18 -50.73 -19.74
C ASP A 368 10.85 -50.93 -18.38
N LYS A 369 11.76 -51.92 -18.30
CA LYS A 369 12.53 -52.20 -17.08
C LYS A 369 13.49 -51.05 -16.75
N ASP A 370 14.05 -50.40 -17.78
CA ASP A 370 15.02 -49.32 -17.60
C ASP A 370 14.35 -48.10 -16.97
N LEU A 371 13.10 -47.82 -17.36
CA LEU A 371 12.32 -46.74 -16.74
C LEU A 371 12.04 -47.03 -15.26
N LYS A 372 11.81 -48.29 -14.89
CA LYS A 372 11.50 -48.68 -13.50
C LYS A 372 12.70 -48.60 -12.57
N THR A 373 13.91 -48.86 -13.08
CA THR A 373 15.16 -48.83 -12.30
C THR A 373 15.93 -47.52 -12.45
N TRP A 374 15.33 -46.52 -13.11
CA TRP A 374 15.98 -45.25 -13.40
C TRP A 374 16.26 -44.46 -12.12
N GLN A 375 17.49 -43.99 -11.95
CA GLN A 375 17.91 -43.14 -10.82
C GLN A 375 18.51 -41.85 -11.37
N PRO A 376 17.76 -40.73 -11.35
CA PRO A 376 18.25 -39.45 -11.85
C PRO A 376 19.46 -38.96 -11.07
N ASP A 377 20.64 -38.98 -11.67
CA ASP A 377 21.91 -38.65 -11.01
C ASP A 377 22.43 -37.24 -11.31
N GLY A 378 21.77 -36.52 -12.23
CA GLY A 378 22.16 -35.17 -12.63
C GLY A 378 23.09 -35.10 -13.84
N LYS A 379 23.73 -36.20 -14.23
CA LYS A 379 24.71 -36.27 -15.33
C LYS A 379 24.10 -36.58 -16.69
N GLU A 380 22.82 -36.93 -16.69
CA GLU A 380 22.03 -37.25 -17.87
C GLU A 380 22.03 -36.09 -18.87
N THR A 381 22.15 -36.43 -20.14
CA THR A 381 22.00 -35.49 -21.24
C THR A 381 20.54 -35.08 -21.40
N GLY A 382 20.27 -33.88 -21.94
CA GLY A 382 18.90 -33.43 -22.19
C GLY A 382 18.10 -34.40 -23.07
N LEU A 383 18.75 -35.08 -24.02
CA LEU A 383 18.12 -36.09 -24.89
C LEU A 383 17.69 -37.35 -24.11
N GLU A 384 18.50 -37.80 -23.16
CA GLU A 384 18.14 -38.92 -22.29
C GLU A 384 16.93 -38.58 -21.43
N VAL A 385 16.89 -37.36 -20.88
CA VAL A 385 15.76 -36.87 -20.09
C VAL A 385 14.49 -36.81 -20.95
N GLU A 386 14.53 -36.23 -22.15
CA GLU A 386 13.37 -36.18 -23.06
C GLU A 386 12.84 -37.57 -23.41
N LYS A 387 13.74 -38.53 -23.69
CA LYS A 387 13.34 -39.93 -23.91
C LYS A 387 12.60 -40.51 -22.70
N ARG A 388 13.02 -40.19 -21.47
CA ARG A 388 12.31 -40.61 -20.24
C ARG A 388 10.95 -39.93 -20.10
N LEU A 389 10.83 -38.66 -20.50
CA LEU A 389 9.53 -37.97 -20.52
C LEU A 389 8.56 -38.66 -21.49
N GLU A 390 8.97 -38.95 -22.72
CA GLU A 390 8.14 -39.64 -23.71
C GLU A 390 7.68 -41.02 -23.20
N GLN A 391 8.57 -41.76 -22.56
CA GLN A 391 8.25 -43.05 -21.94
C GLN A 391 7.17 -42.89 -20.84
N TRP A 392 7.31 -41.89 -19.97
CA TRP A 392 6.30 -41.61 -18.95
C TRP A 392 4.97 -41.13 -19.54
N GLN A 393 5.00 -40.31 -20.58
CA GLN A 393 3.78 -39.91 -21.31
C GLN A 393 3.08 -41.14 -21.89
N GLY A 394 3.84 -42.09 -22.45
CA GLY A 394 3.29 -43.36 -22.95
C GLY A 394 2.62 -44.23 -21.88
N VAL A 395 3.14 -44.20 -20.64
CA VAL A 395 2.55 -44.93 -19.49
C VAL A 395 1.21 -44.30 -19.05
N PHE A 396 1.12 -42.97 -19.03
CA PHE A 396 -0.06 -42.26 -18.52
C PHE A 396 -1.03 -41.78 -19.60
N SER A 397 -0.70 -41.98 -20.87
CA SER A 397 -1.58 -41.71 -22.00
C SER A 397 -2.95 -42.37 -21.76
N PRO A 398 -4.06 -41.65 -22.02
CA PRO A 398 -5.38 -42.22 -21.83
C PRO A 398 -5.48 -43.50 -22.67
N LEU A 399 -5.76 -44.62 -21.99
CA LEU A 399 -6.14 -45.86 -22.68
C LEU A 399 -7.23 -45.47 -23.68
N PRO A 400 -7.14 -45.86 -24.96
CA PRO A 400 -8.21 -45.60 -25.91
C PRO A 400 -9.49 -46.10 -25.25
N GLN A 401 -10.43 -45.20 -24.99
CA GLN A 401 -11.75 -45.58 -24.51
C GLN A 401 -12.19 -46.67 -25.47
N GLN A 402 -12.35 -47.90 -24.97
CA GLN A 402 -12.96 -48.95 -25.75
C GLN A 402 -14.35 -48.40 -26.08
N THR A 403 -14.50 -47.85 -27.29
CA THR A 403 -15.78 -47.43 -27.80
C THR A 403 -16.66 -48.65 -27.62
N PRO A 404 -17.70 -48.61 -26.75
CA PRO A 404 -18.51 -49.78 -26.53
C PRO A 404 -18.97 -50.22 -27.91
N ALA A 405 -18.54 -51.42 -28.31
CA ALA A 405 -18.76 -51.96 -29.64
C ALA A 405 -20.21 -51.66 -29.98
N SER A 406 -20.43 -50.82 -31.00
CA SER A 406 -21.75 -50.46 -31.43
C SER A 406 -22.44 -51.77 -31.76
N SER A 407 -23.25 -52.25 -30.82
CA SER A 407 -24.08 -53.42 -30.98
C SER A 407 -24.92 -53.10 -32.20
N GLY A 408 -24.55 -53.71 -33.34
CA GLY A 408 -25.22 -53.57 -34.61
C GLY A 408 -26.68 -53.90 -34.40
N ARG A 409 -27.50 -52.87 -34.21
CA ARG A 409 -28.95 -53.00 -34.22
C ARG A 409 -29.32 -53.19 -35.69
N MET A 410 -29.19 -54.43 -36.16
CA MET A 410 -29.90 -54.90 -37.33
C MET A 410 -31.39 -54.72 -37.05
N THR A 411 -31.97 -53.61 -37.51
CA THR A 411 -33.41 -53.49 -37.69
C THR A 411 -33.79 -54.34 -38.89
N GLY A 412 -33.88 -55.65 -38.62
CA GLY A 412 -34.48 -56.63 -39.50
C GLY A 412 -35.98 -56.35 -39.63
N LYS A 413 -36.33 -55.78 -40.77
CA LYS A 413 -37.56 -55.96 -41.53
C LYS A 413 -38.38 -57.19 -41.07
N LYS A 414 -39.57 -56.99 -40.52
CA LYS A 414 -40.66 -57.98 -40.54
C LYS A 414 -41.94 -57.38 -41.11
N SER A 415 -42.27 -57.92 -42.27
CA SER A 415 -43.53 -57.86 -42.99
C SER A 415 -44.60 -58.75 -42.32
N ARG A 416 -45.87 -58.48 -42.66
CA ARG A 416 -47.16 -59.11 -42.30
C ARG A 416 -47.85 -58.45 -41.08
N ARG A 417 -49.12 -58.06 -41.14
CA ARG A 417 -50.22 -58.37 -42.07
C ARG A 417 -51.21 -57.21 -42.08
#